data_AF-A0A0J7LB39-F1
#
_entry.id   AF-A0A0J7LB39-F1
#
_cell.length_a   1.000
_cell.length_b   1.000
_cell.length_c   1.000
_cell.angle_alpha   90.00
_cell.angle_beta   90.00
_cell.angle_gamma   90.00
#
_symmetry.space_group_name_H-M   'P 1'
#
loop_
_entity.id
_entity.type
_entity.pdbx_description
1 polymer ?
#
loop_
_entity_poly.entity_id
_entity_poly.type
_entity_poly.pdbx_seq_one_letter_code
_entity_poly.pdbx_strand_id
1 'polypeptide(L)'
;MVRKKISHPEMRTTYLLKPGQIIENIRASERTRALIMSKGAFQRFVDYTTEEDRIMIEQKKEAAKVAALKKATYDKSKTWDSKIENIKARQKEELLSKRKKAEEERKIFVKEMAEKKAAERTKVVQQARKLLQQKKPLCRRINRALFASECLRELDAQIAFQKTIKTMDKEQDVEYANSIKTNVAKYEEQKKQEEKEQTRKTKDYKMELKKQ
;
A
#
# COMPACT_ATOMS: atom_id res chain seq x y z
N MET A 1 37.83 -32.74 61.12
CA MET A 1 38.16 -31.93 62.31
C MET A 1 39.64 -32.07 62.62
N VAL A 2 40.48 -31.13 62.19
CA VAL A 2 41.91 -31.12 62.51
C VAL A 2 42.10 -30.24 63.76
N ARG A 3 42.44 -30.85 64.89
CA ARG A 3 42.77 -30.13 66.13
C ARG A 3 44.00 -29.24 65.86
N LYS A 4 43.80 -27.92 65.81
CA LYS A 4 44.90 -26.95 65.78
C LYS A 4 45.71 -27.12 67.06
N LYS A 5 46.92 -27.70 66.97
CA LYS A 5 47.89 -27.67 68.07
C LYS A 5 48.15 -26.20 68.39
N ILE A 6 47.88 -25.79 69.62
CA ILE A 6 48.22 -24.46 70.12
C ILE A 6 49.75 -24.44 70.26
N SER A 7 50.43 -24.04 69.20
CA SER A 7 51.87 -23.79 69.20
C SER A 7 52.11 -22.58 70.10
N HIS A 8 52.73 -22.80 71.25
CA HIS A 8 53.23 -21.72 72.08
C HIS A 8 54.50 -21.20 71.39
N PRO A 9 54.53 -19.92 70.95
CA PRO A 9 55.74 -19.39 70.35
C PRO A 9 56.83 -19.32 71.42
N GLU A 10 57.87 -20.15 71.29
CA GLU A 10 59.06 -20.03 72.14
C GLU A 10 59.72 -18.67 71.86
N MET A 11 59.45 -17.70 72.73
CA MET A 11 60.15 -16.41 72.73
C MET A 11 61.35 -16.55 73.67
N ARG A 12 62.56 -16.43 73.12
CA ARG A 12 63.80 -16.50 73.91
C ARG A 12 64.48 -15.15 73.89
N THR A 13 64.83 -14.63 75.07
CA THR A 13 65.64 -13.42 75.19
C THR A 13 67.11 -13.81 75.29
N THR A 14 67.95 -13.22 74.44
CA THR A 14 69.40 -13.44 74.41
C THR A 14 70.10 -12.10 74.26
N TYR A 15 71.43 -12.07 74.34
CA TYR A 15 72.21 -10.86 74.09
C TYR A 15 72.74 -10.87 72.67
N LEU A 16 72.65 -9.74 71.98
CA LEU A 16 73.28 -9.56 70.66
C LEU A 16 74.76 -9.29 70.87
N LEU A 17 75.60 -10.28 70.59
CA LEU A 17 77.05 -10.17 70.70
C LEU A 17 77.64 -9.93 69.31
N LYS A 18 78.54 -8.95 69.18
CA LYS A 18 79.32 -8.78 67.94
C LYS A 18 80.37 -9.90 67.86
N PRO A 19 80.86 -10.26 66.64
CA PRO A 19 81.88 -11.29 66.48
C PRO A 19 83.10 -11.01 67.38
N GLY A 20 83.48 -11.99 68.21
CA GLY A 20 84.60 -11.87 69.16
C GLY A 20 84.24 -11.37 70.57
N GLN A 21 82.98 -11.02 70.84
CA GLN A 21 82.53 -10.60 72.18
C GLN A 21 81.89 -11.75 72.96
N ILE A 22 82.21 -11.85 74.26
CA ILE A 22 81.62 -12.80 75.22
C ILE A 22 80.91 -12.00 76.32
N ILE A 23 79.83 -12.54 76.90
CA ILE A 23 78.96 -11.85 77.88
C ILE A 23 79.74 -11.27 79.07
N GLU A 24 80.83 -11.94 79.48
CA GLU A 24 81.66 -11.57 80.61
C GLU A 24 82.53 -10.33 80.35
N ASN A 25 82.91 -10.07 79.09
CA ASN A 25 83.80 -8.95 78.71
C ASN A 25 83.06 -7.63 78.43
N ILE A 26 81.73 -7.63 78.45
CA ILE A 26 80.91 -6.44 78.18
C ILE A 26 80.28 -5.96 79.49
N ARG A 27 80.48 -4.67 79.82
CA ARG A 27 79.83 -4.01 80.96
C ARG A 27 78.31 -4.16 80.86
N ALA A 28 77.64 -4.41 81.99
CA ALA A 28 76.20 -4.67 81.99
C ALA A 28 75.35 -3.56 81.33
N SER A 29 75.83 -2.31 81.36
CA SER A 29 75.21 -1.15 80.70
C SER A 29 75.27 -1.17 79.17
N GLU A 30 76.22 -1.90 78.59
CA GLU A 30 76.46 -1.95 77.12
C GLU A 30 75.88 -3.21 76.47
N ARG A 31 75.29 -4.12 77.26
CA ARG A 31 74.69 -5.37 76.76
C ARG A 31 73.38 -5.08 76.03
N THR A 32 73.40 -5.22 74.71
CA THR A 32 72.20 -5.07 73.89
C THR A 32 71.38 -6.37 73.94
N ARG A 33 70.15 -6.30 74.45
CA ARG A 33 69.23 -7.46 74.49
C ARG A 33 68.57 -7.65 73.13
N ALA A 34 68.48 -8.90 72.68
CA ALA A 34 67.75 -9.32 71.49
C ALA A 34 66.67 -10.34 71.86
N LEU A 35 65.48 -10.14 71.29
CA LEU A 35 64.38 -11.07 71.41
C LEU A 35 64.37 -11.96 70.16
N ILE A 36 64.59 -13.26 70.33
CA ILE A 36 64.48 -14.24 69.26
C ILE A 36 63.04 -14.76 69.28
N MET A 37 62.34 -14.53 68.17
CA MET A 37 60.97 -15.00 67.97
C MET A 37 60.83 -15.66 66.59
N SER A 38 59.86 -16.54 66.45
CA SER A 38 59.54 -17.15 65.16
C SER A 38 58.97 -16.11 64.19
N LYS A 39 59.21 -16.30 62.88
CA LYS A 39 58.70 -15.39 61.84
C LYS A 39 57.19 -15.18 61.92
N GLY A 40 56.43 -16.23 62.27
CA GLY A 40 54.98 -16.15 62.46
C GLY A 40 54.56 -15.34 63.69
N ALA A 41 55.33 -15.37 64.78
CA ALA A 41 55.07 -14.55 65.97
C ALA A 41 55.42 -13.07 65.73
N PHE A 42 56.53 -12.80 65.02
CA PHE A 42 56.88 -11.45 64.59
C PHE A 42 55.82 -10.87 63.64
N GLN A 43 55.32 -11.67 62.69
CA GLN A 43 54.27 -11.22 61.78
C GLN A 43 53.01 -10.80 62.56
N ARG A 44 52.56 -11.60 63.54
CA ARG A 44 51.44 -11.24 64.43
C ARG A 44 51.69 -9.99 65.25
N PHE A 45 52.93 -9.76 65.68
CA PHE A 45 53.29 -8.54 66.38
C PHE A 45 53.28 -7.32 65.46
N VAL A 46 53.62 -7.46 64.18
CA VAL A 46 53.63 -6.34 63.20
C VAL A 46 52.28 -6.22 62.46
N ASP A 47 51.40 -7.21 62.58
CA ASP A 47 50.13 -7.28 61.85
C ASP A 47 49.28 -6.02 62.10
N TYR A 48 49.22 -5.47 63.32
CA TYR A 48 48.47 -4.23 63.61
C TYR A 48 48.93 -3.01 62.79
N THR A 49 50.18 -2.97 62.31
CA THR A 49 50.70 -1.89 61.44
C THR A 49 50.39 -2.10 59.96
N THR A 50 50.05 -3.33 59.55
CA THR A 50 49.82 -3.70 58.13
C THR A 50 48.41 -4.23 57.87
N GLU A 51 47.58 -4.29 58.91
CA GLU A 51 46.18 -4.73 58.85
C GLU A 51 45.35 -3.84 57.93
N GLU A 52 45.47 -2.51 58.07
CA GLU A 52 44.75 -1.55 57.22
C GLU A 52 45.10 -1.73 55.74
N ASP A 53 46.38 -1.91 55.41
CA ASP A 53 46.84 -2.13 54.04
C ASP A 53 46.32 -3.45 53.46
N ARG A 54 46.28 -4.53 54.26
CA ARG A 54 45.71 -5.81 53.81
C ARG A 54 44.22 -5.71 53.56
N ILE A 55 43.48 -5.07 54.47
CA ILE A 55 42.05 -4.80 54.31
C ILE A 55 41.80 -3.96 53.04
N MET A 56 42.61 -2.93 52.81
CA MET A 56 42.52 -2.11 51.59
C MET A 56 42.82 -2.90 50.32
N ILE A 57 43.80 -3.81 50.33
CA ILE A 57 44.10 -4.68 49.19
C ILE A 57 42.95 -5.66 48.92
N GLU A 58 42.35 -6.23 49.96
CA GLU A 58 41.19 -7.12 49.84
C GLU A 58 39.96 -6.38 49.33
N GLN A 59 39.66 -5.21 49.88
CA GLN A 59 38.58 -4.34 49.39
C GLN A 59 38.79 -3.91 47.94
N LYS A 60 40.03 -3.58 47.53
CA LYS A 60 40.34 -3.28 46.12
C LYS A 60 40.12 -4.49 45.21
N LYS A 61 40.50 -5.69 45.64
CA LYS A 61 40.26 -6.93 44.88
C LYS A 61 38.78 -7.22 44.76
N GLU A 62 38.01 -7.04 45.83
CA GLU A 62 36.55 -7.22 45.81
C GLU A 62 35.85 -6.17 44.95
N ALA A 63 36.24 -4.90 45.07
CA ALA A 63 35.74 -3.82 44.22
C ALA A 63 36.04 -4.09 42.74
N ALA A 64 37.24 -4.57 42.41
CA ALA A 64 37.60 -4.96 41.05
C ALA A 64 36.77 -6.13 40.53
N LYS A 65 36.51 -7.16 41.36
CA LYS A 65 35.61 -8.27 41.01
C LYS A 65 34.18 -7.78 40.75
N VAL A 66 33.65 -6.94 41.62
CA VAL A 66 32.29 -6.36 41.46
C VAL A 66 32.22 -5.48 40.21
N ALA A 67 33.25 -4.68 39.93
CA ALA A 67 33.31 -3.85 38.72
C ALA A 67 33.37 -4.71 37.45
N ALA A 68 34.16 -5.80 37.46
CA ALA A 68 34.23 -6.74 36.34
C ALA A 68 32.88 -7.43 36.10
N LEU A 69 32.18 -7.85 37.17
CA LEU A 69 30.84 -8.43 37.06
C LEU A 69 29.82 -7.41 36.54
N LYS A 70 29.84 -6.16 37.03
CA LYS A 70 28.97 -5.09 36.53
C LYS A 70 29.20 -4.83 35.04
N LYS A 71 30.48 -4.79 34.61
CA LYS A 71 30.83 -4.60 33.20
C LYS A 71 30.34 -5.77 32.33
N ALA A 72 30.58 -7.01 32.75
CA ALA A 72 30.11 -8.19 32.03
C ALA A 72 28.59 -8.26 31.93
N THR A 73 27.86 -7.87 32.98
CA THR A 73 26.39 -7.79 32.95
C THR A 73 25.90 -6.66 32.04
N TYR A 74 26.57 -5.51 32.04
CA TYR A 74 26.24 -4.40 31.14
C TYR A 74 26.45 -4.79 29.68
N ASP A 75 27.60 -5.37 29.34
CA ASP A 75 27.93 -5.78 27.97
C ASP A 75 26.93 -6.83 27.44
N LYS A 76 26.48 -7.75 28.29
CA LYS A 76 25.42 -8.71 27.93
C LYS A 76 24.04 -8.06 27.78
N SER A 77 23.67 -7.13 28.66
CA SER A 77 22.34 -6.48 28.64
C SER A 77 22.19 -5.39 27.57
N LYS A 78 23.30 -4.87 27.04
CA LYS A 78 23.29 -3.89 25.95
C LYS A 78 22.59 -4.40 24.69
N THR A 79 22.76 -5.68 24.37
CA THR A 79 22.19 -6.31 23.18
C THR A 79 20.81 -6.93 23.41
N TRP A 80 20.26 -6.84 24.62
CA TRP A 80 18.93 -7.36 24.91
C TRP A 80 17.86 -6.49 24.27
N ASP A 81 17.08 -7.08 23.39
CA ASP A 81 15.97 -6.40 22.71
C ASP A 81 14.90 -5.89 23.69
N SER A 82 14.75 -6.56 24.84
CA SER A 82 13.80 -6.17 25.89
C SER A 82 14.25 -4.96 26.72
N LYS A 83 15.49 -4.48 26.54
CA LYS A 83 15.95 -3.25 27.19
C LYS A 83 15.10 -2.07 26.71
N ILE A 84 14.56 -1.30 27.65
CA ILE A 84 13.67 -0.15 27.37
C ILE A 84 14.27 0.81 26.32
N GLU A 85 15.57 1.05 26.37
CA GLU A 85 16.28 1.89 25.39
C GLU A 85 16.22 1.32 23.96
N ASN A 86 16.41 0.01 23.81
CA ASN A 86 16.36 -0.66 22.50
C ASN A 86 14.94 -0.70 21.95
N ILE A 87 13.94 -0.91 22.81
CA ILE A 87 12.52 -0.82 22.43
C ILE A 87 12.18 0.60 21.94
N LYS A 88 12.59 1.63 22.68
CA LYS A 88 12.37 3.03 22.30
C LYS A 88 13.06 3.39 20.98
N ALA A 89 14.29 2.91 20.77
CA ALA A 89 15.01 3.11 19.52
C ALA A 89 14.26 2.48 18.32
N ARG A 90 13.83 1.22 18.47
CA ARG A 90 13.05 0.50 17.45
C ARG A 90 11.74 1.20 17.12
N GLN A 91 10.98 1.61 18.14
CA GLN A 91 9.72 2.35 17.94
C GLN A 91 9.95 3.67 17.19
N LYS A 92 11.03 4.39 17.49
CA LYS A 92 11.38 5.62 16.78
C LYS A 92 11.70 5.36 15.31
N GLU A 93 12.45 4.30 15.00
CA GLU A 93 12.76 3.90 13.63
C GLU A 93 11.50 3.47 12.85
N GLU A 94 10.61 2.71 13.49
CA GLU A 94 9.32 2.34 12.91
C GLU A 94 8.46 3.57 12.61
N LEU A 95 8.36 4.54 13.53
CA LEU A 95 7.63 5.78 13.30
C LEU A 95 8.25 6.60 12.16
N LEU A 96 9.58 6.68 12.10
CA LEU A 96 10.28 7.37 11.01
C LEU A 96 10.03 6.70 9.66
N SER A 97 10.09 5.37 9.59
CA SER A 97 9.82 4.62 8.35
C SER A 97 8.36 4.77 7.91
N LYS A 98 7.39 4.70 8.83
CA LYS A 98 5.97 4.98 8.54
C LYS A 98 5.77 6.39 8.01
N ARG A 99 6.43 7.38 8.62
CA ARG A 99 6.37 8.78 8.17
C ARG A 99 6.95 8.96 6.76
N LYS A 100 8.08 8.31 6.46
CA LYS A 100 8.69 8.34 5.11
C LYS A 100 7.74 7.75 4.06
N LYS A 101 7.15 6.57 4.33
CA LYS A 101 6.18 5.93 3.44
C LYS A 101 4.96 6.82 3.19
N ALA A 102 4.37 7.38 4.25
CA ALA A 102 3.23 8.29 4.11
C ALA A 102 3.57 9.56 3.32
N GLU A 103 4.79 10.08 3.45
CA GLU A 103 5.26 11.22 2.67
C GLU A 103 5.46 10.88 1.19
N GLU A 104 5.99 9.69 0.89
CA GLU A 104 6.13 9.18 -0.48
C GLU A 104 4.76 8.96 -1.15
N GLU A 105 3.82 8.33 -0.45
CA GLU A 105 2.43 8.16 -0.90
C GLU A 105 1.76 9.52 -1.17
N ARG A 106 1.94 10.49 -0.27
CA ARG A 106 1.43 11.85 -0.47
C ARG A 106 2.05 12.52 -1.70
N LYS A 107 3.36 12.35 -1.93
CA LYS A 107 4.03 12.88 -3.12
C LYS A 107 3.48 12.27 -4.41
N ILE A 108 3.26 10.96 -4.42
CA ILE A 108 2.66 10.25 -5.57
C ILE A 108 1.25 10.77 -5.81
N PHE A 109 0.41 10.82 -4.77
CA PHE A 109 -0.95 11.33 -4.86
C PHE A 109 -1.02 12.77 -5.39
N VAL A 110 -0.15 13.67 -4.90
CA VAL A 110 -0.10 15.05 -5.38
C VAL A 110 0.30 15.11 -6.86
N LYS A 111 1.27 14.29 -7.30
CA LYS A 111 1.67 14.21 -8.71
C LYS A 111 0.51 13.72 -9.59
N GLU A 112 -0.13 12.61 -9.21
CA GLU A 112 -1.29 12.08 -9.95
C GLU A 112 -2.43 13.10 -10.04
N MET A 113 -2.74 13.78 -8.93
CA MET A 113 -3.77 14.81 -8.92
C MET A 113 -3.38 16.03 -9.76
N ALA A 114 -2.11 16.41 -9.78
CA ALA A 114 -1.61 17.48 -10.64
C ALA A 114 -1.71 17.11 -12.12
N GLU A 115 -1.35 15.87 -12.48
CA GLU A 115 -1.48 15.33 -13.85
C GLU A 115 -2.94 15.29 -14.31
N LYS A 116 -3.85 14.78 -13.47
CA LYS A 116 -5.30 14.79 -13.76
C LYS A 116 -5.81 16.21 -14.00
N LYS A 117 -5.48 17.15 -13.11
CA LYS A 117 -5.88 18.56 -13.26
C LYS A 117 -5.26 19.21 -14.50
N ALA A 118 -4.03 18.87 -14.85
CA ALA A 118 -3.38 19.36 -16.07
C ALA A 118 -4.12 18.84 -17.31
N ALA A 119 -4.46 17.54 -17.35
CA ALA A 119 -5.23 16.94 -18.44
C ALA A 119 -6.64 17.52 -18.56
N GLU A 120 -7.30 17.82 -17.44
CA GLU A 120 -8.60 18.51 -17.46
C GLU A 120 -8.46 19.93 -18.01
N ARG A 121 -7.45 20.68 -17.56
CA ARG A 121 -7.17 22.04 -18.06
C ARG A 121 -6.90 22.04 -19.56
N THR A 122 -6.14 21.09 -20.09
CA THR A 122 -5.89 21.03 -21.54
C THR A 122 -7.17 20.75 -22.32
N LYS A 123 -8.05 19.85 -21.84
CA LYS A 123 -9.37 19.61 -22.45
C LYS A 123 -10.23 20.87 -22.46
N VAL A 124 -10.30 21.60 -21.35
CA VAL A 124 -11.05 22.87 -21.24
C VAL A 124 -10.49 23.91 -22.22
N VAL A 125 -9.17 24.06 -22.30
CA VAL A 125 -8.52 24.99 -23.23
C VAL A 125 -8.81 24.59 -24.68
N GLN A 126 -8.78 23.30 -25.02
CA GLN A 126 -9.12 22.83 -26.36
C GLN A 126 -10.58 23.14 -26.72
N GLN A 127 -11.52 22.90 -25.81
CA GLN A 127 -12.93 23.25 -26.00
C GLN A 127 -13.12 24.76 -26.20
N ALA A 128 -12.48 25.58 -25.36
CA ALA A 128 -12.51 27.03 -25.50
C ALA A 128 -11.94 27.51 -26.85
N ARG A 129 -10.82 26.92 -27.30
CA ARG A 129 -10.24 27.21 -28.62
C ARG A 129 -11.20 26.86 -29.76
N LYS A 130 -11.87 25.71 -29.71
CA LYS A 130 -12.89 25.31 -30.70
C LYS A 130 -14.04 26.33 -30.75
N LEU A 131 -14.55 26.76 -29.61
CA LEU A 131 -15.62 27.78 -29.55
C LEU A 131 -15.18 29.13 -30.10
N LEU A 132 -13.95 29.57 -29.78
CA LEU A 132 -13.40 30.81 -30.35
C LEU A 132 -13.25 30.71 -31.87
N GLN A 133 -12.80 29.57 -32.38
CA GLN A 133 -12.72 29.33 -33.82
C GLN A 133 -14.10 29.37 -34.48
N GLN A 134 -15.12 28.75 -33.89
CA GLN A 134 -16.50 28.81 -34.39
C GLN A 134 -17.07 30.23 -34.39
N LYS A 135 -16.66 31.09 -33.45
CA LYS A 135 -17.07 32.50 -33.42
C LYS A 135 -16.42 33.35 -34.52
N LYS A 136 -15.31 32.91 -35.14
CA LYS A 136 -14.66 33.65 -36.22
C LYS A 136 -15.62 33.85 -37.40
N PRO A 137 -15.67 35.05 -37.99
CA PRO A 137 -16.67 35.39 -39.01
C PRO A 137 -16.58 34.50 -40.26
N LEU A 138 -15.37 34.14 -40.70
CA LEU A 138 -15.18 33.23 -41.83
C LEU A 138 -15.72 31.82 -41.53
N CYS A 139 -15.41 31.26 -40.36
CA CYS A 139 -15.93 29.96 -39.94
C CYS A 139 -17.46 29.97 -39.83
N ARG A 140 -18.06 31.06 -39.33
CA ARG A 140 -19.53 31.22 -39.31
C ARG A 140 -20.13 31.21 -40.72
N ARG A 141 -19.50 31.87 -41.68
CA ARG A 141 -19.94 31.88 -43.08
C ARG A 141 -19.87 30.48 -43.69
N ILE A 142 -18.74 29.79 -43.51
CA ILE A 142 -18.55 28.41 -44.00
C ILE A 142 -19.60 27.48 -43.38
N ASN A 143 -19.80 27.52 -42.06
CA ASN A 143 -20.78 26.66 -41.38
C ASN A 143 -22.22 26.94 -41.86
N ARG A 144 -22.57 28.20 -42.13
CA ARG A 144 -23.89 28.54 -42.71
C ARG A 144 -24.04 28.00 -44.12
N ALA A 145 -22.99 28.11 -44.95
CA ALA A 145 -23.00 27.57 -46.30
C ALA A 145 -23.14 26.05 -46.29
N LEU A 146 -22.41 25.36 -45.40
CA LEU A 146 -22.52 23.91 -45.20
C LEU A 146 -23.93 23.51 -44.74
N PHE A 147 -24.52 24.24 -43.79
CA PHE A 147 -25.89 23.98 -43.35
C PHE A 147 -26.88 24.13 -44.52
N ALA A 148 -26.76 25.22 -45.30
CA ALA A 148 -27.61 25.42 -46.46
C ALA A 148 -27.43 24.33 -47.53
N SER A 149 -26.20 23.87 -47.79
CA SER A 149 -25.95 22.80 -48.76
C SER A 149 -26.55 21.46 -48.32
N GLU A 150 -26.48 21.14 -47.02
CA GLU A 150 -27.12 19.93 -46.48
C GLU A 150 -28.64 20.02 -46.59
N CYS A 151 -29.25 21.16 -46.27
CA CYS A 151 -30.69 21.38 -46.44
C CYS A 151 -31.13 21.26 -47.91
N LEU A 152 -30.35 21.78 -48.85
CA LEU A 152 -30.65 21.64 -50.28
C LEU A 152 -30.56 20.18 -50.72
N ARG A 153 -29.54 19.45 -50.27
CA ARG A 153 -29.41 18.01 -50.55
C ARG A 153 -30.59 17.21 -50.00
N GLU A 154 -31.03 17.50 -48.78
CA GLU A 154 -32.21 16.87 -48.18
C GLU A 154 -33.49 17.21 -48.95
N LEU A 155 -33.66 18.46 -49.37
CA LEU A 155 -34.79 18.89 -50.19
C LEU A 155 -34.84 18.15 -51.53
N ASP A 156 -33.70 18.02 -52.21
CA ASP A 156 -33.62 17.28 -53.48
C ASP A 156 -34.02 15.81 -53.29
N ALA A 157 -33.59 15.19 -52.18
CA ALA A 157 -33.98 13.82 -51.83
C ALA A 157 -35.50 13.71 -51.56
N GLN A 158 -36.08 14.69 -50.86
CA GLN A 158 -37.54 14.73 -50.63
C GLN A 158 -38.32 14.91 -51.93
N ILE A 159 -37.85 15.77 -52.84
CA ILE A 159 -38.48 15.96 -54.16
C ILE A 159 -38.42 14.67 -54.97
N ALA A 160 -37.27 13.98 -54.98
CA ALA A 160 -37.13 12.70 -55.66
C ALA A 160 -38.11 11.67 -55.07
N PHE A 161 -38.20 11.58 -53.75
CA PHE A 161 -39.12 10.68 -53.07
C PHE A 161 -40.59 10.99 -53.38
N GLN A 162 -40.97 12.27 -53.39
CA GLN A 162 -42.32 12.70 -53.75
C GLN A 162 -42.69 12.35 -55.20
N LYS A 163 -41.72 12.43 -56.13
CA LYS A 163 -41.93 11.98 -57.52
C LYS A 163 -42.20 10.48 -57.56
N THR A 164 -41.46 9.69 -56.80
CA THR A 164 -41.67 8.23 -56.69
C THR A 164 -43.05 7.89 -56.12
N ILE A 165 -43.50 8.60 -55.08
CA ILE A 165 -44.86 8.40 -54.56
C ILE A 165 -45.91 8.70 -55.65
N LYS A 166 -45.77 9.83 -56.34
CA LYS A 166 -46.70 10.19 -57.42
C LYS A 166 -46.73 9.18 -58.57
N THR A 167 -45.63 8.50 -58.87
CA THR A 167 -45.62 7.43 -59.88
C THR A 167 -46.32 6.19 -59.36
N MET A 168 -46.08 5.81 -58.10
CA MET A 168 -46.76 4.68 -57.48
C MET A 168 -48.27 4.89 -57.38
N ASP A 169 -48.71 6.09 -56.99
CA ASP A 169 -50.15 6.43 -56.91
C ASP A 169 -50.83 6.28 -58.28
N LYS A 170 -50.17 6.77 -59.35
CA LYS A 170 -50.68 6.63 -60.72
C LYS A 170 -50.77 5.17 -61.17
N GLU A 171 -49.77 4.36 -60.82
CA GLU A 171 -49.77 2.93 -61.12
C GLU A 171 -50.93 2.23 -60.40
N GLN A 172 -51.15 2.54 -59.12
CA GLN A 172 -52.27 2.03 -58.34
C GLN A 172 -53.63 2.46 -58.90
N ASP A 173 -53.77 3.73 -59.32
CA ASP A 173 -55.00 4.22 -59.94
C ASP A 173 -55.31 3.47 -61.24
N VAL A 174 -54.30 3.20 -62.06
CA VAL A 174 -54.45 2.43 -63.31
C VAL A 174 -54.83 0.99 -63.01
N GLU A 175 -54.15 0.34 -62.06
CA GLU A 175 -54.47 -1.02 -61.61
C GLU A 175 -55.91 -1.11 -61.09
N TYR A 176 -56.32 -0.14 -60.27
CA TYR A 176 -57.67 -0.07 -59.72
C TYR A 176 -58.72 0.12 -60.81
N ALA A 177 -58.51 1.06 -61.74
CA ALA A 177 -59.41 1.27 -62.87
C ALA A 177 -59.53 0.01 -63.76
N ASN A 178 -58.43 -0.68 -64.00
CA ASN A 178 -58.44 -1.96 -64.73
C ASN A 178 -59.20 -3.04 -63.97
N SER A 179 -59.03 -3.12 -62.65
CA SER A 179 -59.79 -4.06 -61.80
C SER A 179 -61.30 -3.83 -61.92
N ILE A 180 -61.76 -2.56 -61.90
CA ILE A 180 -63.17 -2.22 -62.09
C ILE A 180 -63.65 -2.67 -63.47
N LYS A 181 -62.91 -2.36 -64.54
CA LYS A 181 -63.29 -2.78 -65.90
C LYS A 181 -63.43 -4.29 -66.00
N THR A 182 -62.49 -5.04 -65.42
CA THR A 182 -62.56 -6.52 -65.43
C THR A 182 -63.73 -7.05 -64.61
N ASN A 183 -64.06 -6.43 -63.47
CA ASN A 183 -65.19 -6.83 -62.64
C ASN A 183 -66.53 -6.53 -63.33
N VAL A 184 -66.65 -5.38 -64.01
CA VAL A 184 -67.82 -5.04 -64.81
C VAL A 184 -68.01 -6.05 -65.95
N ALA A 185 -66.94 -6.36 -66.70
CA ALA A 185 -67.00 -7.36 -67.77
C ALA A 185 -67.45 -8.74 -67.25
N LYS A 186 -66.89 -9.20 -66.10
CA LYS A 186 -67.31 -10.44 -65.45
C LYS A 186 -68.78 -10.42 -65.03
N TYR A 187 -69.25 -9.30 -64.48
CA TYR A 187 -70.65 -9.15 -64.08
C TYR A 187 -71.61 -9.21 -65.28
N GLU A 188 -71.26 -8.55 -66.38
CA GLU A 188 -72.04 -8.62 -67.63
C GLU A 188 -72.09 -10.04 -68.20
N GLU A 189 -70.97 -10.78 -68.17
CA GLU A 189 -70.93 -12.18 -68.56
C GLU A 189 -71.81 -13.06 -67.66
N GLN A 190 -71.74 -12.87 -66.35
CA GLN A 190 -72.62 -13.55 -65.38
C GLN A 190 -74.09 -13.25 -65.65
N LYS A 191 -74.46 -11.99 -65.88
CA LYS A 191 -75.84 -11.60 -66.23
C LYS A 191 -76.33 -12.26 -67.51
N LYS A 192 -75.49 -12.30 -68.55
CA LYS A 192 -75.82 -13.03 -69.80
C LYS A 192 -76.01 -14.53 -69.57
N GLN A 193 -75.24 -15.14 -68.65
CA GLN A 193 -75.41 -16.55 -68.28
C GLN A 193 -76.73 -16.76 -67.51
N GLU A 194 -77.02 -15.91 -66.53
CA GLU A 194 -78.29 -15.95 -65.75
C GLU A 194 -79.51 -15.80 -66.67
N GLU A 195 -79.50 -14.86 -67.62
CA GLU A 195 -80.57 -14.69 -68.60
C GLU A 195 -80.74 -15.92 -69.51
N LYS A 196 -79.63 -16.54 -69.94
CA LYS A 196 -79.66 -17.79 -70.71
C LYS A 196 -80.24 -18.94 -69.89
N GLU A 197 -79.93 -19.02 -68.60
CA GLU A 197 -80.51 -20.03 -67.72
C GLU A 197 -82.00 -19.79 -67.46
N GLN A 198 -82.41 -18.55 -67.20
CA GLN A 198 -83.82 -18.19 -67.03
C GLN A 198 -84.61 -18.49 -68.30
N THR A 199 -84.13 -18.07 -69.47
CA THR A 199 -84.81 -18.36 -70.75
C THR A 199 -84.92 -19.86 -71.02
N ARG A 200 -83.93 -20.67 -70.64
CA ARG A 200 -84.03 -22.15 -70.69
C ARG A 200 -85.11 -22.66 -69.74
N LYS A 201 -85.07 -22.29 -68.45
CA LYS A 201 -86.09 -22.67 -67.45
C LYS A 201 -87.51 -22.30 -67.89
N THR A 202 -87.71 -21.10 -68.44
CA THR A 202 -89.01 -20.66 -68.95
C THR A 202 -89.47 -21.50 -70.15
N LYS A 203 -88.56 -21.87 -71.06
CA LYS A 203 -88.88 -22.75 -72.20
C LYS A 203 -89.26 -24.15 -71.73
N ASP A 204 -88.49 -24.71 -70.80
CA ASP A 204 -88.73 -26.04 -70.24
C ASP A 204 -90.09 -26.08 -69.52
N TYR A 205 -90.35 -25.10 -68.65
CA TYR A 205 -91.64 -24.94 -67.98
C TYR A 205 -92.82 -24.78 -68.97
N LYS A 206 -92.64 -23.99 -70.04
CA LYS A 206 -93.66 -23.86 -71.09
C LYS A 206 -93.91 -25.19 -71.84
N MET A 207 -92.89 -26.02 -72.01
CA MET A 207 -93.06 -27.36 -72.58
C MET A 207 -93.78 -28.30 -71.62
N GLU A 208 -93.49 -28.22 -70.32
CA GLU A 208 -94.20 -28.99 -69.28
C GLU A 208 -95.68 -28.60 -69.20
N LEU A 209 -95.99 -27.30 -69.19
CA LEU A 209 -97.38 -26.80 -69.23
C LEU A 209 -98.17 -27.26 -70.47
N LYS A 210 -97.50 -27.47 -71.62
CA LYS A 210 -98.15 -27.99 -72.84
C LYS A 210 -98.43 -29.50 -72.78
N LYS A 211 -97.79 -30.22 -71.86
CA LYS A 211 -97.96 -31.67 -71.69
C LYS A 211 -99.05 -32.01 -70.66
N GLN A 212 -99.43 -31.07 -69.81
CA GLN A 212 -100.63 -31.12 -68.95
C GLN A 212 -101.89 -30.84 -69.77
#